data_AF-A0A662MZJ4-F1
#
_entry.id   AF-A0A662MZJ4-F1
#
_cell.length_a   1.000
_cell.length_b   1.000
_cell.length_c   1.000
_cell.angle_alpha   90.00
_cell.angle_beta   90.00
_cell.angle_gamma   90.00
#
_symmetry.space_group_name_H-M   'P 1'
#
loop_
_entity.id
_entity.type
_entity.pdbx_description
1 polymer ?
#
loop_
_entity_poly.entity_id
_entity_poly.type
_entity_poly.pdbx_seq_one_letter_code
_entity_poly.pdbx_strand_id
1 'polypeptide(L)'
;FFLIVATIVYRTGKTTFADMGGLAEKMPFTFAMAFVAILSLAGIPPLVGFASKWVLFEAVISQNLPILGGVVFFGSAIGFVYLIRFTYAVWFGQRPTDLDNVEDAPLPMAVAMAILALFNVILGIAPGLVARELNKIFGKEVIGGNLYVLDLGFGKYNALAILIHLIAGIVIAGIIYFMGAKVRKVPVTDTYQSANPVTMEYNLTIRRNFFLPLKETLAFWFRISFDKLYHDIGAWIEDLAEVLRNYIYNGSLQSYAWYLAITLLILALWGV
;
A
#
# COMPACT_ATOMS: atom_id res chain seq x y z
N PHE A 1 7.92 -0.66 2.28
CA PHE A 1 7.38 -0.08 1.02
C PHE A 1 7.88 1.32 0.74
N PHE A 2 7.63 2.33 1.58
CA PHE A 2 8.04 3.70 1.26
C PHE A 2 9.54 3.86 1.01
N LEU A 3 10.40 3.19 1.79
CA LEU A 3 11.85 3.21 1.57
C LEU A 3 12.23 2.67 0.17
N ILE A 4 11.58 1.60 -0.30
CA ILE A 4 11.78 1.04 -1.64
C ILE A 4 11.39 2.05 -2.72
N VAL A 5 10.22 2.68 -2.56
CA VAL A 5 9.75 3.71 -3.50
C VAL A 5 10.70 4.91 -3.52
N ALA A 6 11.16 5.37 -2.35
CA ALA A 6 12.13 6.44 -2.23
C ALA A 6 13.46 6.08 -2.91
N THR A 7 13.94 4.84 -2.76
CA THR A 7 15.15 4.35 -3.46
C THR A 7 14.96 4.35 -4.98
N ILE A 8 13.80 3.89 -5.48
CA ILE A 8 13.49 3.93 -6.92
C ILE A 8 13.50 5.37 -7.42
N VAL A 9 12.79 6.28 -6.76
CA VAL A 9 12.73 7.70 -7.15
C VAL A 9 14.12 8.34 -7.09
N TYR A 10 14.90 8.04 -6.05
CA TYR A 10 16.26 8.55 -5.88
C TYR A 10 17.21 8.08 -7.00
N ARG A 11 17.11 6.81 -7.41
CA ARG A 11 17.99 6.23 -8.44
C ARG A 11 17.55 6.51 -9.87
N THR A 12 16.24 6.65 -10.11
CA THR A 12 15.68 6.82 -11.46
C THR A 12 15.30 8.27 -11.78
N GLY A 13 15.08 9.12 -10.78
CA GLY A 13 14.52 10.46 -10.96
C GLY A 13 13.08 10.49 -11.47
N LYS A 14 12.40 9.33 -11.56
CA LYS A 14 11.04 9.22 -12.09
C LYS A 14 10.02 9.08 -10.97
N THR A 15 8.83 9.62 -11.18
CA THR A 15 7.69 9.53 -10.25
C THR A 15 6.45 8.91 -10.88
N THR A 16 6.43 8.72 -12.21
CA THR A 16 5.28 8.16 -12.93
C THR A 16 5.54 6.73 -13.37
N PHE A 17 4.49 5.89 -13.38
CA PHE A 17 4.58 4.51 -13.87
C PHE A 17 4.87 4.42 -15.37
N ALA A 18 4.57 5.47 -16.15
CA ALA A 18 4.80 5.46 -17.59
C ALA A 18 6.31 5.44 -17.92
N ASP A 19 7.11 6.03 -17.04
CA ASP A 19 8.55 6.23 -17.22
C ASP A 19 9.40 5.14 -16.56
N MET A 20 8.78 4.07 -16.04
CA MET A 20 9.46 2.97 -15.35
C MET A 20 9.22 1.63 -16.06
N GLY A 21 10.03 0.63 -15.72
CA GLY A 21 9.88 -0.76 -16.19
C GLY A 21 11.20 -1.53 -16.13
N GLY A 22 11.12 -2.86 -16.02
CA GLY A 22 12.29 -3.74 -16.13
C GLY A 22 13.42 -3.49 -15.12
N LEU A 23 13.12 -2.88 -13.96
CA LEU A 23 14.14 -2.51 -12.97
C LEU A 23 14.65 -3.71 -12.15
N ALA A 24 13.97 -4.85 -12.16
CA ALA A 24 14.38 -6.02 -11.38
C ALA A 24 15.81 -6.52 -11.72
N GLU A 25 16.23 -6.34 -12.97
CA GLU A 25 17.57 -6.73 -13.42
C GLU A 25 18.66 -5.76 -12.95
N LYS A 26 18.38 -4.45 -12.94
CA LYS A 26 19.35 -3.39 -12.59
C LYS A 26 19.45 -3.14 -11.08
N MET A 27 18.35 -3.41 -10.37
CA MET A 27 18.25 -3.21 -8.93
C MET A 27 17.83 -4.53 -8.23
N PRO A 28 18.58 -5.63 -8.38
CA PRO A 28 18.18 -6.95 -7.88
C PRO A 28 18.02 -7.01 -6.36
N PHE A 29 18.84 -6.29 -5.59
CA PHE A 29 18.71 -6.21 -4.14
C PHE A 29 17.44 -5.45 -3.75
N THR A 30 17.24 -4.25 -4.33
CA THR A 30 16.02 -3.48 -4.06
C THR A 30 14.78 -4.28 -4.46
N PHE A 31 14.83 -5.01 -5.58
CA PHE A 31 13.76 -5.90 -6.02
C PHE A 31 13.49 -7.02 -5.01
N ALA A 32 14.53 -7.70 -4.51
CA ALA A 32 14.38 -8.76 -3.52
C ALA A 32 13.72 -8.23 -2.23
N MET A 33 14.14 -7.06 -1.74
CA MET A 33 13.52 -6.42 -0.57
C MET A 33 12.08 -5.98 -0.86
N ALA A 34 11.81 -5.47 -2.06
CA ALA A 34 10.46 -5.14 -2.52
C ALA A 34 9.58 -6.37 -2.59
N PHE A 35 10.11 -7.50 -3.06
CA PHE A 35 9.40 -8.75 -3.19
C PHE A 35 8.97 -9.28 -1.82
N VAL A 36 9.86 -9.25 -0.81
CA VAL A 36 9.49 -9.58 0.58
C VAL A 36 8.35 -8.67 1.07
N ALA A 37 8.42 -7.37 0.81
CA ALA A 37 7.37 -6.44 1.19
C ALA A 37 6.03 -6.74 0.47
N ILE A 38 6.07 -7.01 -0.84
CA ILE A 38 4.92 -7.39 -1.69
C ILE A 38 4.27 -8.65 -1.16
N LEU A 39 5.04 -9.71 -0.91
CA LEU A 39 4.53 -10.95 -0.34
C LEU A 39 3.91 -10.72 1.05
N SER A 40 4.55 -9.89 1.88
CA SER A 40 4.00 -9.58 3.21
C SER A 40 2.66 -8.88 3.09
N LEU A 41 2.52 -7.85 2.25
CA LEU A 41 1.29 -7.07 2.15
C LEU A 41 0.18 -7.81 1.40
N ALA A 42 0.55 -8.66 0.43
CA ALA A 42 -0.36 -9.63 -0.18
C ALA A 42 -0.97 -10.56 0.87
N GLY A 43 -0.25 -10.83 1.97
CA GLY A 43 -0.65 -11.79 2.99
C GLY A 43 -0.25 -13.19 2.56
N ILE A 44 1.01 -13.38 2.16
CA ILE A 44 1.57 -14.70 1.89
C ILE A 44 2.18 -15.25 3.19
N PRO A 45 1.77 -16.43 3.67
CA PRO A 45 2.43 -17.09 4.79
C PRO A 45 3.91 -17.39 4.45
N PRO A 46 4.87 -17.26 5.39
CA PRO A 46 4.73 -16.98 6.81
C PRO A 46 4.94 -15.49 7.16
N LEU A 47 4.78 -14.54 6.24
CA LEU A 47 5.16 -13.14 6.52
C LEU A 47 4.16 -12.45 7.46
N VAL A 48 4.61 -11.37 8.12
CA VAL A 48 3.81 -10.64 9.13
C VAL A 48 2.42 -10.27 8.62
N GLY A 49 2.31 -9.81 7.38
CA GLY A 49 1.02 -9.33 6.87
C GLY A 49 -0.03 -10.43 6.70
N PHE A 50 0.33 -11.72 6.63
CA PHE A 50 -0.65 -12.81 6.74
C PHE A 50 -1.13 -12.96 8.18
N ALA A 51 -0.20 -13.02 9.14
CA ALA A 51 -0.53 -13.16 10.57
C ALA A 51 -1.44 -12.02 11.06
N SER A 52 -1.17 -10.77 10.65
CA SER A 52 -2.02 -9.62 11.00
C SER A 52 -3.43 -9.73 10.42
N LYS A 53 -3.57 -10.17 9.16
CA LYS A 53 -4.89 -10.36 8.53
C LYS A 53 -5.64 -11.53 9.17
N TRP A 54 -4.95 -12.61 9.51
CA TRP A 54 -5.52 -13.76 10.20
C TRP A 54 -6.14 -13.33 11.54
N VAL A 55 -5.39 -12.61 12.38
CA VAL A 55 -5.89 -12.09 13.67
C VAL A 55 -7.11 -11.17 13.46
N LEU A 56 -7.10 -10.33 12.43
CA LEU A 56 -8.23 -9.45 12.12
C LEU A 56 -9.47 -10.24 11.69
N PHE A 57 -9.32 -11.26 10.86
CA PHE A 57 -10.42 -12.12 10.44
C PHE A 57 -11.01 -12.90 11.62
N GLU A 58 -10.15 -13.51 12.45
CA GLU A 58 -10.56 -14.20 13.69
C GLU A 58 -11.32 -13.26 14.62
N ALA A 59 -10.83 -12.03 14.82
CA ALA A 59 -11.50 -11.05 15.66
C ALA A 59 -12.91 -10.71 15.15
N VAL A 60 -13.06 -10.46 13.85
CA VAL A 60 -14.36 -10.12 13.25
C VAL A 60 -15.34 -11.29 13.28
N ILE A 61 -14.85 -12.52 13.05
CA ILE A 61 -15.64 -13.75 13.14
C ILE A 61 -16.09 -13.99 14.58
N SER A 62 -15.19 -13.83 15.56
CA SER A 62 -15.50 -14.03 16.98
C SER A 62 -16.59 -13.11 17.51
N GLN A 63 -16.73 -11.93 16.90
CA GLN A 63 -17.76 -10.94 17.22
C GLN A 63 -19.05 -11.13 16.41
N ASN A 64 -19.14 -12.17 15.57
CA ASN A 64 -20.28 -12.43 14.67
C ASN A 64 -20.63 -11.21 13.79
N LEU A 65 -19.63 -10.56 13.21
CA LEU A 65 -19.78 -9.38 12.34
C LEU A 65 -19.54 -9.72 10.85
N PRO A 66 -20.42 -10.51 10.20
CA PRO A 66 -20.15 -11.05 8.86
C PRO A 66 -20.03 -9.96 7.78
N ILE A 67 -20.80 -8.88 7.88
CA ILE A 67 -20.73 -7.75 6.93
C ILE A 67 -19.34 -7.10 7.00
N LEU A 68 -18.85 -6.82 8.21
CA LEU A 68 -17.52 -6.27 8.40
C LEU A 68 -16.44 -7.24 7.93
N GLY A 69 -16.64 -8.55 8.14
CA GLY A 69 -15.73 -9.59 7.65
C GLY A 69 -15.61 -9.57 6.13
N GLY A 70 -16.75 -9.44 5.43
CA GLY A 70 -16.78 -9.24 3.99
C GLY A 70 -16.00 -8.01 3.55
N VAL A 71 -16.21 -6.86 4.20
CA VAL A 71 -15.48 -5.61 3.88
C VAL A 71 -13.97 -5.76 4.06
N VAL A 72 -13.53 -6.34 5.18
CA VAL A 72 -12.09 -6.59 5.43
C VAL A 72 -11.51 -7.55 4.39
N PHE A 73 -12.24 -8.59 4.01
CA PHE A 73 -11.82 -9.55 3.00
C PHE A 73 -11.66 -8.89 1.63
N PHE A 74 -12.67 -8.14 1.17
CA PHE A 74 -12.59 -7.38 -0.07
C PHE A 74 -11.46 -6.35 -0.04
N GLY A 75 -11.27 -5.65 1.08
CA GLY A 75 -10.15 -4.72 1.27
C GLY A 75 -8.78 -5.40 1.11
N SER A 76 -8.62 -6.61 1.64
CA SER A 76 -7.41 -7.41 1.45
C SER A 76 -7.20 -7.81 -0.02
N ALA A 77 -8.26 -8.19 -0.73
CA ALA A 77 -8.20 -8.56 -2.14
C ALA A 77 -7.84 -7.36 -3.03
N ILE A 78 -8.45 -6.18 -2.82
CA ILE A 78 -8.06 -4.94 -3.51
C ILE A 78 -6.61 -4.59 -3.19
N GLY A 79 -6.19 -4.83 -1.94
CA GLY A 79 -4.81 -4.74 -1.49
C GLY A 79 -3.83 -5.50 -2.38
N PHE A 80 -4.18 -6.74 -2.70
CA PHE A 80 -3.41 -7.58 -3.61
C PHE A 80 -3.42 -7.04 -5.05
N VAL A 81 -4.57 -6.59 -5.54
CA VAL A 81 -4.72 -6.10 -6.92
C VAL A 81 -3.81 -4.90 -7.22
N TYR A 82 -3.73 -3.90 -6.35
CA TYR A 82 -2.85 -2.76 -6.62
C TYR A 82 -1.36 -3.13 -6.57
N LEU A 83 -0.98 -4.13 -5.77
CA LEU A 83 0.40 -4.63 -5.71
C LEU A 83 0.81 -5.28 -7.01
N ILE A 84 -0.09 -5.97 -7.71
CA ILE A 84 0.19 -6.53 -9.04
C ILE A 84 0.57 -5.40 -10.00
N ARG A 85 -0.19 -4.30 -10.04
CA ARG A 85 0.12 -3.15 -10.89
C ARG A 85 1.48 -2.55 -10.55
N PHE A 86 1.77 -2.32 -9.27
CA PHE A 86 3.06 -1.81 -8.84
C PHE A 86 4.20 -2.75 -9.26
N THR A 87 4.02 -4.05 -9.05
CA THR A 87 5.03 -5.06 -9.36
C THR A 87 5.31 -5.11 -10.85
N TYR A 88 4.26 -5.19 -11.67
CA TYR A 88 4.37 -5.27 -13.12
C TYR A 88 4.96 -4.00 -13.74
N ALA A 89 4.45 -2.81 -13.39
CA ALA A 89 4.84 -1.56 -14.05
C ALA A 89 6.26 -1.09 -13.70
N VAL A 90 6.76 -1.42 -12.50
CA VAL A 90 8.08 -0.96 -12.04
C VAL A 90 9.16 -1.98 -12.35
N TRP A 91 8.92 -3.25 -12.04
CA TRP A 91 9.99 -4.25 -11.96
C TRP A 91 10.11 -5.11 -13.22
N PHE A 92 8.99 -5.35 -13.90
CA PHE A 92 8.92 -6.23 -15.07
C PHE A 92 8.69 -5.46 -16.37
N GLY A 93 8.71 -6.21 -17.48
CA GLY A 93 8.57 -5.66 -18.82
C GLY A 93 9.85 -5.03 -19.35
N GLN A 94 9.70 -4.26 -20.43
CA GLN A 94 10.81 -3.60 -21.10
C GLN A 94 11.26 -2.38 -20.30
N ARG A 95 12.57 -2.23 -20.12
CA ARG A 95 13.17 -1.06 -19.49
C ARG A 95 13.31 0.10 -20.49
N PRO A 96 12.89 1.32 -20.13
CA PRO A 96 13.23 2.53 -20.87
C PRO A 96 14.75 2.71 -21.02
N THR A 97 15.22 3.18 -22.18
CA THR A 97 16.67 3.31 -22.47
C THR A 97 17.38 4.32 -21.57
N ASP A 98 16.66 5.33 -21.06
CA ASP A 98 17.18 6.30 -20.10
C ASP A 98 17.41 5.72 -18.71
N LEU A 99 16.98 4.48 -18.45
CA LEU A 99 17.20 3.76 -17.18
C LEU A 99 18.28 2.66 -17.28
N ASP A 100 19.02 2.57 -18.39
CA ASP A 100 20.04 1.52 -18.57
C ASP A 100 21.26 1.65 -17.65
N ASN A 101 21.56 2.86 -17.19
CA ASN A 101 22.69 3.15 -16.30
C ASN A 101 22.29 3.25 -14.82
N VAL A 102 21.06 2.86 -14.47
CA VAL A 102 20.59 2.88 -13.08
C VAL A 102 21.35 1.83 -12.26
N GLU A 103 21.79 2.25 -11.08
CA GLU A 103 22.40 1.39 -10.07
C GLU A 103 21.40 1.00 -8.99
N ASP A 104 21.71 -0.09 -8.28
CA ASP A 104 20.95 -0.56 -7.13
C ASP A 104 21.01 0.41 -5.92
N ALA A 105 20.30 0.09 -4.84
CA ALA A 105 20.22 0.93 -3.64
C ALA A 105 21.59 1.35 -3.10
N PRO A 106 21.78 2.62 -2.71
CA PRO A 106 22.96 3.01 -1.95
C PRO A 106 22.96 2.28 -0.60
N LEU A 107 24.16 2.00 -0.07
CA LEU A 107 24.36 1.14 1.10
C LEU A 107 23.45 1.51 2.31
N PRO A 108 23.28 2.78 2.71
CA PRO A 108 22.43 3.12 3.86
C PRO A 108 20.97 2.72 3.67
N MET A 109 20.42 2.94 2.47
CA MET A 109 19.05 2.52 2.13
C MET A 109 18.94 1.00 2.06
N ALA A 110 19.96 0.34 1.50
CA ALA A 110 20.02 -1.11 1.40
C ALA A 110 19.99 -1.78 2.78
N VAL A 111 20.82 -1.31 3.72
CA VAL A 111 20.87 -1.80 5.10
C VAL A 111 19.54 -1.58 5.81
N ALA A 112 18.95 -0.39 5.69
CA ALA A 112 17.65 -0.11 6.30
C ALA A 112 16.54 -1.02 5.73
N MET A 113 16.54 -1.28 4.42
CA MET A 113 15.61 -2.25 3.81
C MET A 113 15.84 -3.67 4.33
N ALA A 114 17.09 -4.11 4.43
CA ALA A 114 17.44 -5.44 4.95
C ALA A 114 16.96 -5.64 6.39
N ILE A 115 17.17 -4.64 7.26
CA ILE A 115 16.73 -4.69 8.66
C ILE A 115 15.20 -4.86 8.72
N LEU A 116 14.45 -4.04 7.96
CA LEU A 116 12.99 -4.12 7.93
C LEU A 116 12.49 -5.46 7.38
N ALA A 117 13.12 -5.97 6.32
CA ALA A 117 12.79 -7.27 5.74
C ALA A 117 13.07 -8.41 6.72
N LEU A 118 14.20 -8.35 7.44
CA LEU A 118 14.56 -9.33 8.46
C LEU A 118 13.53 -9.36 9.60
N PHE A 119 13.14 -8.20 10.13
CA PHE A 119 12.09 -8.13 11.15
C PHE A 119 10.76 -8.68 10.62
N ASN A 120 10.41 -8.38 9.37
CA ASN A 120 9.19 -8.92 8.76
C ASN A 120 9.21 -10.46 8.69
N VAL A 121 10.33 -11.06 8.29
CA VAL A 121 10.45 -12.52 8.24
C VAL A 121 10.43 -13.12 9.64
N ILE A 122 11.23 -12.60 10.59
CA ILE A 122 11.30 -13.14 11.95
C ILE A 122 9.94 -13.08 12.64
N LEU A 123 9.29 -11.92 12.64
CA LEU A 123 8.00 -11.74 13.31
C LEU A 123 6.86 -12.48 12.60
N GLY A 124 7.02 -12.77 11.30
CA GLY A 124 6.07 -13.56 10.56
C GLY A 124 6.13 -15.04 10.92
N ILE A 125 7.35 -15.58 11.02
CA ILE A 125 7.60 -16.99 11.38
C ILE A 125 7.28 -17.22 12.87
N ALA A 126 7.64 -16.27 13.72
CA ALA A 126 7.44 -16.34 15.17
C ALA A 126 6.51 -15.21 15.66
N PRO A 127 5.22 -15.20 15.25
CA PRO A 127 4.29 -14.13 15.63
C PRO A 127 3.99 -14.13 17.13
N GLY A 128 4.24 -15.25 17.82
CA GLY A 128 4.14 -15.38 19.27
C GLY A 128 5.07 -14.43 20.03
N LEU A 129 6.16 -13.94 19.43
CA LEU A 129 7.03 -12.92 20.03
C LEU A 129 6.24 -11.64 20.33
N VAL A 130 5.43 -11.19 19.37
CA VAL A 130 4.60 -9.98 19.55
C VAL A 130 3.40 -10.28 20.43
N ALA A 131 2.71 -11.41 20.19
CA ALA A 131 1.54 -11.81 20.96
C ALA A 131 1.84 -11.91 22.47
N ARG A 132 3.00 -12.46 22.84
CA ARG A 132 3.42 -12.58 24.24
C ARG A 132 3.60 -11.22 24.91
N GLU A 133 4.26 -10.27 24.25
CA GLU A 133 4.46 -8.94 24.82
C GLU A 133 3.14 -8.16 24.89
N LEU A 134 2.25 -8.32 23.90
CA LEU A 134 0.89 -7.76 23.95
C LEU A 134 0.09 -8.31 25.14
N ASN A 135 0.08 -9.64 25.35
CA ASN A 135 -0.63 -10.24 26.47
C ASN A 135 -0.12 -9.74 27.84
N LYS A 136 1.19 -9.51 27.97
CA LYS A 136 1.77 -8.90 29.19
C LYS A 136 1.26 -7.48 29.40
N ILE A 137 1.22 -6.67 28.34
CA ILE A 137 0.73 -5.27 28.41
C ILE A 137 -0.73 -5.23 28.84
N PHE A 138 -1.57 -6.13 28.31
CA PHE A 138 -2.99 -6.18 28.65
C PHE A 138 -3.31 -6.92 29.95
N GLY A 139 -2.33 -7.57 30.58
CA GLY A 139 -2.52 -8.34 31.81
C GLY A 139 -3.44 -9.56 31.66
N LYS A 140 -3.75 -9.97 30.43
CA LYS A 140 -4.60 -11.13 30.11
C LYS A 140 -4.16 -11.76 28.79
N GLU A 141 -4.48 -13.04 28.61
CA GLU A 141 -4.25 -13.72 27.34
C GLU A 141 -5.30 -13.26 26.31
N VAL A 142 -4.89 -12.34 25.43
CA VAL A 142 -5.72 -11.85 24.32
C VAL A 142 -5.49 -12.71 23.07
N ILE A 143 -4.23 -13.08 22.83
CA ILE A 143 -3.82 -13.94 21.71
C ILE A 143 -3.07 -15.12 22.32
N GLY A 144 -3.70 -16.28 22.34
CA GLY A 144 -3.09 -17.49 22.88
C GLY A 144 -2.12 -18.17 21.92
N GLY A 145 -1.56 -19.29 22.37
CA GLY A 145 -0.69 -20.15 21.59
C GLY A 145 0.77 -20.16 22.07
N ASN A 146 1.70 -20.35 21.13
CA ASN A 146 3.13 -20.47 21.44
C ASN A 146 3.95 -19.54 20.53
N LEU A 147 5.28 -19.70 20.54
CA LEU A 147 6.18 -18.85 19.75
C LEU A 147 5.82 -18.80 18.25
N TYR A 148 5.37 -19.93 17.68
CA TYR A 148 5.10 -20.11 16.26
C TYR A 148 3.60 -20.24 15.92
N VAL A 149 2.76 -20.43 16.93
CA VAL A 149 1.33 -20.71 16.79
C VAL A 149 0.53 -19.59 17.42
N LEU A 150 -0.40 -19.02 16.67
CA LEU A 150 -1.45 -18.14 17.20
C LEU A 150 -2.73 -18.94 17.39
N ASP A 151 -3.36 -18.79 18.55
CA ASP A 151 -4.62 -19.44 18.91
C ASP A 151 -5.57 -18.39 19.51
N LEU A 152 -6.65 -18.07 18.79
CA LEU A 152 -7.66 -17.10 19.22
C LEU A 152 -8.99 -17.77 19.60
N GLY A 153 -9.01 -19.10 19.69
CA GLY A 153 -10.17 -19.90 20.10
C GLY A 153 -11.06 -20.38 18.95
N PHE A 154 -11.12 -19.68 17.82
CA PHE A 154 -11.84 -20.13 16.61
C PHE A 154 -10.92 -20.90 15.66
N GLY A 155 -9.73 -20.37 15.40
CA GLY A 155 -8.75 -20.97 14.51
C GLY A 155 -7.33 -20.94 15.08
N LYS A 156 -6.52 -21.91 14.63
CA LYS A 156 -5.09 -21.97 14.95
C LYS A 156 -4.26 -21.69 13.71
N TYR A 157 -3.36 -20.73 13.80
CA TYR A 157 -2.40 -20.42 12.75
C TYR A 157 -1.00 -20.85 13.19
N ASN A 158 -0.47 -21.90 12.56
CA ASN A 158 0.90 -22.37 12.79
C ASN A 158 1.83 -21.88 11.68
N ALA A 159 2.55 -20.79 11.94
CA ALA A 159 3.43 -20.15 10.96
C ALA A 159 4.61 -21.05 10.55
N LEU A 160 5.19 -21.78 11.52
CA LEU A 160 6.34 -22.67 11.27
C LEU A 160 5.95 -23.86 10.38
N ALA A 161 4.82 -24.50 10.66
CA ALA A 161 4.34 -25.60 9.85
C ALA A 161 4.08 -25.13 8.41
N ILE A 162 3.41 -24.00 8.23
CA ILE A 162 3.12 -23.47 6.89
C ILE A 162 4.42 -23.12 6.14
N LEU A 163 5.40 -22.53 6.82
CA LEU A 163 6.72 -22.27 6.23
C LEU A 163 7.40 -23.55 5.75
N ILE A 164 7.41 -24.61 6.56
CA ILE A 164 8.03 -25.90 6.20
C ILE A 164 7.37 -26.47 4.95
N HIS A 165 6.03 -26.45 4.87
CA HIS A 165 5.31 -26.92 3.68
C HIS A 165 5.60 -26.06 2.45
N LEU A 166 5.68 -24.74 2.62
CA LEU A 166 6.03 -23.83 1.53
C LEU A 166 7.45 -24.10 1.00
N ILE A 167 8.44 -24.25 1.88
CA ILE A 167 9.82 -24.55 1.49
C ILE A 167 9.88 -25.92 0.81
N ALA A 168 9.23 -26.94 1.37
CA ALA A 168 9.16 -28.27 0.75
C ALA A 168 8.56 -28.20 -0.66
N GLY A 169 7.45 -27.46 -0.83
CA GLY A 169 6.83 -27.23 -2.13
C GLY A 169 7.76 -26.52 -3.12
N ILE A 170 8.46 -25.46 -2.69
CA ILE A 170 9.44 -24.74 -3.52
C ILE A 170 10.61 -25.66 -3.91
N VAL A 171 11.11 -26.48 -3.00
CA VAL A 171 12.20 -27.43 -3.27
C VAL A 171 11.75 -28.48 -4.30
N ILE A 172 10.57 -29.07 -4.12
CA ILE A 172 10.01 -30.04 -5.08
C ILE A 172 9.82 -29.39 -6.45
N ALA A 173 9.24 -28.19 -6.50
CA ALA A 173 9.06 -27.45 -7.75
C ALA A 173 10.42 -27.12 -8.41
N GLY A 174 11.43 -26.76 -7.61
CA GLY A 174 12.80 -26.52 -8.07
C GLY A 174 13.44 -27.78 -8.67
N ILE A 175 13.31 -28.93 -8.00
CA ILE A 175 13.80 -30.21 -8.51
C ILE A 175 13.15 -30.52 -9.86
N ILE A 176 11.82 -30.39 -9.98
CA ILE A 176 11.10 -30.62 -11.24
C ILE A 176 11.60 -29.67 -12.33
N TYR A 177 11.80 -28.39 -12.00
CA TYR A 177 12.28 -27.39 -12.95
C TYR A 177 13.69 -27.69 -13.45
N PHE A 178 14.63 -28.06 -12.57
CA PHE A 178 16.01 -28.34 -12.93
C PHE A 178 16.22 -29.71 -13.59
N MET A 179 15.33 -30.67 -13.35
CA MET A 179 15.28 -31.95 -14.08
C MET A 179 14.72 -31.79 -15.50
N GLY A 180 14.12 -30.65 -15.82
CA GLY A 180 13.53 -30.36 -17.12
C GLY A 180 14.57 -30.15 -18.24
N ALA A 181 14.08 -29.71 -19.40
CA ALA A 181 14.91 -29.44 -20.57
C ALA A 181 15.89 -28.26 -20.33
N LYS A 182 16.99 -28.25 -21.11
CA LYS A 182 17.99 -27.17 -21.05
C LYS A 182 17.33 -25.80 -21.28
N VAL A 183 17.55 -24.89 -20.34
CA VAL A 183 17.00 -23.53 -20.39
C VAL A 183 17.89 -22.66 -21.28
N ARG A 184 17.30 -21.94 -22.24
CA ARG A 184 17.96 -20.90 -23.04
C ARG A 184 17.37 -19.55 -22.66
N LYS A 185 18.24 -18.57 -22.33
CA LYS A 185 17.80 -17.18 -22.16
C LYS A 185 17.51 -16.56 -23.53
N VAL A 186 16.38 -15.87 -23.63
CA VAL A 186 15.90 -15.21 -24.84
C VAL A 186 15.69 -13.72 -24.53
N PRO A 187 16.03 -12.79 -25.44
CA PRO A 187 15.77 -11.36 -25.23
C PRO A 187 14.28 -11.06 -25.06
N VAL A 188 13.95 -10.03 -24.26
CA VAL A 188 12.56 -9.61 -24.03
C VAL A 188 11.86 -9.11 -25.30
N THR A 189 12.64 -8.63 -26.28
CA THR A 189 12.12 -8.20 -27.59
C THR A 189 11.70 -9.34 -28.50
N ASP A 190 12.24 -10.55 -28.28
CA ASP A 190 11.86 -11.75 -29.01
C ASP A 190 10.65 -12.38 -28.30
N THR A 191 9.52 -11.68 -28.39
CA THR A 191 8.27 -11.99 -27.70
C THR A 191 7.13 -12.20 -28.68
N TYR A 192 6.09 -12.87 -28.20
CA TYR A 192 4.90 -13.13 -29.01
C TYR A 192 4.13 -11.82 -29.28
N GLN A 193 4.13 -11.39 -30.54
CA GLN A 193 3.31 -10.29 -31.06
C GLN A 193 2.54 -10.71 -32.32
N SER A 194 1.77 -11.81 -32.20
CA SER A 194 0.98 -12.36 -33.31
C SER A 194 1.83 -12.57 -34.58
N ALA A 195 3.03 -13.14 -34.40
CA ALA A 195 4.02 -13.40 -35.45
C ALA A 195 4.64 -12.17 -36.15
N ASN A 196 4.49 -10.96 -35.59
CA ASN A 196 5.17 -9.78 -36.11
C ASN A 196 6.54 -9.56 -35.44
N PRO A 197 7.55 -9.08 -36.19
CA PRO A 197 8.82 -8.66 -35.61
C PRO A 197 8.62 -7.41 -34.76
N VAL A 198 9.32 -7.34 -33.62
CA VAL A 198 9.28 -6.20 -32.70
C VAL A 198 10.66 -5.61 -32.53
N THR A 199 10.76 -4.29 -32.63
CA THR A 199 11.96 -3.52 -32.29
C THR A 199 11.85 -2.93 -30.88
N MET A 200 12.99 -2.51 -30.32
CA MET A 200 13.07 -1.85 -29.00
C MET A 200 12.26 -0.54 -28.91
N GLU A 201 11.84 0.03 -30.04
CA GLU A 201 11.09 1.29 -30.08
C GLU A 201 9.61 1.10 -29.68
N TYR A 202 9.08 -0.12 -29.83
CA TYR A 202 7.69 -0.39 -29.45
C TYR A 202 7.56 -0.56 -27.94
N ASN A 203 6.67 0.22 -27.33
CA ASN A 203 6.32 0.00 -25.93
C ASN A 203 5.32 -1.16 -25.80
N LEU A 204 5.84 -2.35 -25.54
CA LEU A 204 5.03 -3.56 -25.35
C LEU A 204 4.48 -3.72 -23.93
N THR A 205 4.90 -2.88 -22.99
CA THR A 205 4.54 -3.02 -21.58
C THR A 205 3.34 -2.15 -21.25
N ILE A 206 2.29 -2.74 -20.68
CA ILE A 206 1.06 -2.00 -20.32
C ILE A 206 1.32 -1.15 -19.07
N ARG A 207 1.64 0.13 -19.26
CA ARG A 207 1.94 1.06 -18.14
C ARG A 207 0.80 2.03 -17.84
N ARG A 208 -0.03 2.36 -18.83
CA ARG A 208 -1.15 3.29 -18.70
C ARG A 208 -2.46 2.52 -18.58
N ASN A 209 -3.40 3.08 -17.81
CA ASN A 209 -4.78 2.59 -17.73
C ASN A 209 -4.92 1.08 -17.42
N PHE A 210 -3.99 0.54 -16.60
CA PHE A 210 -3.92 -0.89 -16.27
C PHE A 210 -5.26 -1.49 -15.78
N PHE A 211 -6.07 -0.69 -15.09
CA PHE A 211 -7.40 -1.08 -14.58
C PHE A 211 -8.54 -0.29 -15.24
N LEU A 212 -8.44 0.04 -16.52
CA LEU A 212 -9.48 0.81 -17.23
C LEU A 212 -10.88 0.19 -17.11
N PRO A 213 -11.08 -1.13 -17.34
CA PRO A 213 -12.42 -1.71 -17.23
C PRO A 213 -13.00 -1.61 -15.83
N LEU A 214 -12.15 -1.75 -14.80
CA LEU A 214 -12.55 -1.56 -13.40
C LEU A 214 -12.94 -0.10 -13.12
N LYS A 215 -12.17 0.86 -13.66
CA LYS A 215 -12.50 2.29 -13.56
C LYS A 215 -13.85 2.61 -14.21
N GLU A 216 -14.11 2.06 -15.39
CA GLU A 216 -15.36 2.26 -16.12
C GLU A 216 -16.55 1.63 -15.37
N THR A 217 -16.38 0.41 -14.85
CA THR A 217 -17.40 -0.28 -14.05
C THR A 217 -17.76 0.52 -12.79
N LEU A 218 -16.77 1.13 -12.16
CA LEU A 218 -16.95 1.94 -10.94
C LEU A 218 -17.15 3.44 -11.23
N ALA A 219 -17.35 3.84 -12.49
CA ALA A 219 -17.40 5.24 -12.88
C ALA A 219 -18.48 6.04 -12.14
N PHE A 220 -19.62 5.41 -11.84
CA PHE A 220 -20.69 6.03 -11.04
C PHE A 220 -20.17 6.45 -9.65
N TRP A 221 -19.48 5.55 -8.94
CA TRP A 221 -18.94 5.80 -7.61
C TRP A 221 -17.81 6.84 -7.63
N PHE A 222 -16.95 6.80 -8.65
CA PHE A 222 -15.85 7.78 -8.80
C PHE A 222 -16.30 9.20 -9.14
N ARG A 223 -17.56 9.43 -9.52
CA ARG A 223 -18.11 10.79 -9.67
C ARG A 223 -18.28 11.49 -8.32
N ILE A 224 -18.45 10.73 -7.24
CA ILE A 224 -18.57 11.26 -5.88
C ILE A 224 -17.16 11.41 -5.33
N SER A 225 -16.70 12.66 -5.17
CA SER A 225 -15.36 12.96 -4.66
C SER A 225 -15.43 13.85 -3.43
N PHE A 226 -14.89 13.34 -2.32
CA PHE A 226 -14.69 14.12 -1.10
C PHE A 226 -13.67 15.25 -1.29
N ASP A 227 -12.73 15.11 -2.23
CA ASP A 227 -11.78 16.16 -2.55
C ASP A 227 -12.49 17.41 -3.09
N LYS A 228 -13.46 17.21 -3.99
CA LYS A 228 -14.30 18.31 -4.49
C LYS A 228 -15.12 18.93 -3.34
N LEU A 229 -15.74 18.09 -2.51
CA LEU A 229 -16.49 18.56 -1.35
C LEU A 229 -15.63 19.44 -0.42
N TYR A 230 -14.39 19.04 -0.14
CA TYR A 230 -13.49 19.82 0.71
C TYR A 230 -13.05 21.14 0.08
N HIS A 231 -12.80 21.16 -1.23
CA HIS A 231 -12.54 22.40 -1.95
C HIS A 231 -13.75 23.33 -1.94
N ASP A 232 -14.96 22.79 -2.14
CA ASP A 232 -16.20 23.57 -2.12
C ASP A 232 -16.46 24.17 -0.73
N ILE A 233 -16.24 23.39 0.35
CA ILE A 233 -16.34 23.88 1.73
C ILE A 233 -15.27 24.95 2.00
N GLY A 234 -14.04 24.73 1.55
CA GLY A 234 -12.94 25.69 1.70
C GLY A 234 -13.26 27.03 1.02
N ALA A 235 -13.68 26.98 -0.24
CA ALA A 235 -14.09 28.16 -1.00
C ALA A 235 -15.26 28.89 -0.32
N TRP A 236 -16.26 28.16 0.21
CA TRP A 236 -17.36 28.78 0.93
C TRP A 236 -16.91 29.49 2.21
N ILE A 237 -15.94 28.92 2.95
CA ILE A 237 -15.35 29.56 4.13
C ILE A 237 -14.57 30.82 3.74
N GLU A 238 -13.81 30.78 2.64
CA GLU A 238 -13.08 31.93 2.11
C GLU A 238 -14.03 33.06 1.70
N ASP A 239 -15.10 32.74 0.97
CA ASP A 239 -16.14 33.68 0.57
C ASP A 239 -16.83 34.30 1.80
N LEU A 240 -17.19 33.48 2.79
CA LEU A 240 -17.79 33.95 4.04
C LEU A 240 -16.84 34.90 4.78
N ALA A 241 -15.54 34.56 4.85
CA ALA A 241 -14.53 35.40 5.48
C ALA A 241 -14.40 36.75 4.76
N GLU A 242 -14.45 36.77 3.43
CA GLU A 242 -14.41 38.00 2.64
C GLU A 242 -15.67 38.85 2.85
N VAL A 243 -16.86 38.23 2.87
CA VAL A 243 -18.12 38.92 3.16
C VAL A 243 -18.07 39.54 4.56
N LEU A 244 -17.71 38.76 5.59
CA LEU A 244 -17.61 39.27 6.95
C LEU A 244 -16.58 40.40 7.06
N ARG A 245 -15.43 40.28 6.39
CA ARG A 245 -14.40 41.31 6.35
C ARG A 245 -14.95 42.61 5.76
N ASN A 246 -15.62 42.56 4.62
CA ASN A 246 -16.13 43.74 3.92
C ASN A 246 -17.29 44.41 4.67
N TYR A 247 -18.18 43.62 5.28
CA TYR A 247 -19.33 44.14 6.01
C TYR A 247 -18.98 44.67 7.40
N ILE A 248 -18.14 43.95 8.16
CA ILE A 248 -17.78 44.33 9.53
C ILE A 248 -16.71 45.41 9.52
N TYR A 249 -15.68 45.29 8.68
CA TYR A 249 -14.55 46.23 8.63
C TYR A 249 -14.67 47.20 7.45
N ASN A 250 -15.77 47.96 7.41
CA ASN A 250 -16.10 48.85 6.30
C ASN A 250 -15.40 50.23 6.34
N GLY A 251 -14.61 50.51 7.38
CA GLY A 251 -13.82 51.75 7.51
C GLY A 251 -14.62 53.00 7.92
N SER A 252 -15.93 52.91 8.11
CA SER A 252 -16.79 54.02 8.52
C SER A 252 -16.92 54.11 10.04
N LEU A 253 -16.52 55.24 10.64
CA LEU A 253 -16.64 55.48 12.08
C LEU A 253 -18.09 55.35 12.59
N GLN A 254 -19.07 55.76 11.79
CA GLN A 254 -20.48 55.69 12.16
C GLN A 254 -20.97 54.24 12.30
N SER A 255 -20.47 53.33 11.46
CA SER A 255 -20.83 51.90 11.53
C SER A 255 -20.34 51.28 12.83
N TYR A 256 -19.11 51.59 13.24
CA TYR A 256 -18.55 51.11 14.51
C TYR A 256 -19.27 51.67 15.74
N ALA A 257 -19.72 52.94 15.69
CA ALA A 257 -20.54 53.52 16.75
C ALA A 257 -21.90 52.79 16.89
N TRP A 258 -22.54 52.45 15.76
CA TRP A 258 -23.75 51.63 15.76
C TRP A 258 -23.53 50.23 16.31
N TYR A 259 -22.43 49.55 15.95
CA TYR A 259 -22.10 48.23 16.50
C TYR A 259 -21.96 48.27 18.03
N LEU A 260 -21.34 49.33 18.56
CA LEU A 260 -21.19 49.52 20.01
C LEU A 260 -22.55 49.80 20.69
N ALA A 261 -23.39 50.65 20.09
CA ALA A 261 -24.74 50.91 20.60
C ALA A 261 -25.62 49.65 20.61
N ILE A 262 -25.57 48.84 19.54
CA ILE A 262 -26.28 47.56 19.45
C ILE A 262 -25.76 46.58 20.51
N THR A 263 -24.44 46.49 20.67
CA THR A 263 -23.83 45.61 21.68
C THR A 263 -24.24 46.01 23.10
N LEU A 264 -24.23 47.31 23.42
CA LEU A 264 -24.69 47.83 24.72
C LEU A 264 -26.19 47.58 24.95
N LEU A 265 -27.02 47.73 23.92
CA LEU A 265 -28.45 47.41 24.00
C LEU A 265 -28.68 45.92 24.30
N ILE A 266 -27.92 45.03 23.64
CA ILE A 266 -28.00 43.58 23.88
C ILE A 266 -27.58 43.26 25.32
N LEU A 267 -26.49 43.85 25.81
CA LEU A 267 -26.02 43.66 27.18
C LEU A 267 -27.05 44.14 28.22
N ALA A 268 -27.63 45.32 28.00
CA ALA A 268 -28.69 45.87 28.85
C ALA A 268 -29.95 44.99 28.86
N LEU A 269 -30.33 44.41 27.71
CA LEU A 269 -31.45 43.46 27.61
C LEU A 269 -31.14 42.12 28.29
N TRP A 270 -29.88 41.74 28.39
CA TRP A 270 -29.42 40.54 29.11
C TRP A 270 -29.16 40.78 30.61
N GLY A 271 -29.32 42.01 31.10
CA GLY A 271 -29.19 42.35 32.52
C GLY A 271 -27.75 42.36 33.04
N VAL A 272 -26.78 42.57 32.15
CA VAL A 272 -25.37 42.85 32.47
C VAL A 272 -25.09 44.35 32.39
#